data_AF-A0A152A6A3-F1
#
_entry.id   AF-A0A152A6A3-F1
#
_cell.length_a   1.000
_cell.length_b   1.000
_cell.length_c   1.000
_cell.angle_alpha   90.00
_cell.angle_beta   90.00
_cell.angle_gamma   90.00
#
_symmetry.space_group_name_H-M   'P 1'
#
loop_
_entity.id
_entity.type
_entity.pdbx_description
1 polymer ?
#
loop_
_entity_poly.entity_id
_entity_poly.type
_entity_poly.pdbx_seq_one_letter_code
_entity_poly.pdbx_strand_id
1 'polypeptide(L)'
;MVATHSFQPYTYEVPLEVYMQIYNKRFPQHKLFPFILDSQVVEHIVEENGNEKSIRKTKLDIDAPGWFKSIFNIHHSIFIEESYYDKAERKVIIKTTNETLNTKAKLEDITVYSVHKENPNWCQFTQTGNVQLLVSVFGFQKKIENYVLDLYSSRYDESRKLDLQMIEQYKDELMANYLKQQQEQQTNTQPILSITTETNIQPNTIAS
;
A
#
# COMPACT_ATOMS: atom_id res chain seq x y z
N MET A 1 8.15 0.13 30.84
CA MET A 1 8.45 -1.24 30.35
C MET A 1 8.23 -1.24 28.84
N VAL A 2 8.91 -2.08 28.05
CA VAL A 2 8.56 -2.24 26.64
C VAL A 2 7.53 -3.37 26.55
N ALA A 3 6.40 -3.09 25.92
CA ALA A 3 5.36 -4.07 25.69
C ALA A 3 5.37 -4.42 24.19
N THR A 4 5.44 -5.71 23.88
CA THR A 4 5.62 -6.22 22.52
C THR A 4 4.43 -7.08 22.12
N HIS A 5 3.98 -6.92 20.88
CA HIS A 5 2.94 -7.76 20.28
C HIS A 5 3.38 -8.22 18.88
N SER A 6 3.37 -9.52 18.64
CA SER A 6 3.65 -10.10 17.34
C SER A 6 2.39 -10.75 16.80
N PHE A 7 2.04 -10.44 15.56
CA PHE A 7 0.91 -11.06 14.90
C PHE A 7 1.30 -12.39 14.25
N GLN A 8 0.32 -13.25 14.05
CA GLN A 8 0.52 -14.47 13.28
C GLN A 8 0.93 -14.13 11.84
N PRO A 9 1.90 -14.84 11.26
CA PRO A 9 2.25 -14.66 9.86
C PRO A 9 1.02 -14.80 8.96
N TYR A 10 0.99 -14.02 7.89
CA TYR A 10 -0.05 -14.07 6.87
C TYR A 10 0.56 -14.25 5.49
N THR A 11 -0.21 -14.79 4.55
CA THR A 11 0.21 -14.98 3.16
C THR A 11 -0.78 -14.27 2.26
N TYR A 12 -0.27 -13.37 1.43
CA TYR A 12 -1.00 -12.79 0.32
C TYR A 12 -0.72 -13.61 -0.94
N GLU A 13 -1.77 -14.06 -1.63
CA GLU A 13 -1.67 -14.87 -2.85
C GLU A 13 -1.36 -14.03 -4.10
N VAL A 14 -0.31 -13.20 -4.00
CA VAL A 14 0.24 -12.39 -5.09
C VAL A 14 1.76 -12.31 -4.96
N PRO A 15 2.52 -12.14 -6.06
CA PRO A 15 3.97 -11.98 -6.00
C PRO A 15 4.37 -10.77 -5.14
N LEU A 16 5.50 -10.86 -4.44
CA LEU A 16 6.01 -9.79 -3.58
C LEU A 16 6.09 -8.44 -4.31
N GLU A 17 6.63 -8.44 -5.52
CA GLU A 17 6.83 -7.23 -6.32
C GLU A 17 5.50 -6.57 -6.69
N VAL A 18 4.48 -7.40 -6.95
CA VAL A 18 3.11 -6.93 -7.22
C VAL A 18 2.48 -6.39 -5.95
N TYR A 19 2.62 -7.10 -4.82
CA TYR A 19 2.14 -6.62 -3.53
C TYR A 19 2.75 -5.28 -3.16
N MET A 20 4.04 -5.07 -3.40
CA MET A 20 4.72 -3.80 -3.11
C MET A 20 4.21 -2.64 -3.99
N GLN A 21 3.85 -2.91 -5.24
CA GLN A 21 3.19 -1.90 -6.09
C GLN A 21 1.82 -1.53 -5.52
N ILE A 22 1.04 -2.53 -5.10
CA ILE A 22 -0.28 -2.34 -4.47
C ILE A 22 -0.15 -1.58 -3.14
N TYR A 23 0.85 -1.93 -2.32
CA TYR A 23 1.16 -1.24 -1.06
C TYR A 23 1.41 0.25 -1.30
N ASN A 24 2.23 0.59 -2.29
CA ASN A 24 2.57 1.98 -2.57
C ASN A 24 1.41 2.81 -3.14
N LYS A 25 0.39 2.18 -3.75
CA LYS A 25 -0.84 2.86 -4.22
C LYS A 25 -1.70 3.44 -3.09
N ARG A 26 -1.41 3.12 -1.82
CA ARG A 26 -2.11 3.69 -0.64
C ARG A 26 -1.79 5.15 -0.40
N PHE A 27 -0.67 5.63 -0.95
CA PHE A 27 -0.11 6.95 -0.70
C PHE A 27 -0.25 7.87 -1.93
N PRO A 28 -0.30 9.21 -1.74
CA PRO A 28 -0.36 9.91 -0.44
C PRO A 28 -1.72 9.78 0.24
N GLN A 29 -2.77 9.45 -0.53
CA GLN A 29 -4.12 9.19 -0.06
C GLN A 29 -4.76 8.11 -0.92
N HIS A 30 -5.63 7.29 -0.32
CA HIS A 30 -6.40 6.30 -1.04
C HIS A 30 -7.79 6.15 -0.40
N LYS A 31 -8.82 5.94 -1.21
CA LYS A 31 -10.23 5.86 -0.76
C LYS A 31 -10.48 4.79 0.32
N LEU A 32 -9.73 3.69 0.27
CA LEU A 32 -9.81 2.60 1.26
C LEU A 32 -9.07 2.92 2.56
N PHE A 33 -8.14 3.88 2.54
CA PHE A 33 -7.33 4.28 3.68
C PHE A 33 -7.57 5.77 4.00
N PRO A 34 -8.81 6.18 4.31
CA PRO A 34 -9.16 7.59 4.51
C PRO A 34 -8.47 8.20 5.75
N PHE A 35 -7.96 7.36 6.65
CA PHE A 35 -7.17 7.77 7.80
C PHE A 35 -5.74 8.22 7.43
N ILE A 36 -5.26 7.92 6.21
CA ILE A 36 -4.03 8.52 5.68
C ILE A 36 -4.37 9.91 5.18
N LEU A 37 -3.97 10.92 5.94
CA LEU A 37 -4.27 12.32 5.64
C LEU A 37 -3.26 12.92 4.65
N ASP A 38 -2.00 12.48 4.74
CA ASP A 38 -0.91 12.89 3.85
C ASP A 38 0.26 11.91 3.97
N SER A 39 1.08 11.80 2.93
CA SER A 39 2.32 11.01 2.97
C SER A 39 3.29 11.49 1.92
N GLN A 40 4.56 11.64 2.31
CA GLN A 40 5.64 12.03 1.43
C GLN A 40 6.86 11.14 1.61
N VAL A 41 7.47 10.70 0.49
CA VAL A 41 8.83 10.14 0.51
C VAL A 41 9.81 11.29 0.69
N VAL A 42 10.54 11.30 1.80
CA VAL A 42 11.50 12.36 2.13
C VAL A 42 12.92 12.00 1.67
N GLU A 43 13.20 10.71 1.51
CA GLU A 43 14.48 10.19 1.03
C GLU A 43 14.26 8.89 0.24
N HIS A 44 14.98 8.74 -0.86
CA HIS A 44 15.04 7.50 -1.64
C HIS A 44 16.46 7.32 -2.17
N ILE A 45 17.05 6.17 -1.89
CA ILE A 45 18.40 5.80 -2.29
C ILE A 45 18.34 4.43 -2.96
N VAL A 46 18.94 4.32 -4.13
CA VAL A 46 19.23 3.04 -4.78
C VAL A 46 20.72 2.77 -4.60
N GLU A 47 21.04 1.66 -3.93
CA GLU A 47 22.40 1.20 -3.68
C GLU A 47 23.01 0.60 -4.96
N GLU A 48 24.34 0.50 -5.03
CA GLU A 48 25.06 -0.05 -6.20
C GLU A 48 24.65 -1.49 -6.54
N ASN A 49 24.30 -2.29 -5.53
CA ASN A 49 23.80 -3.66 -5.68
C ASN A 49 22.31 -3.71 -6.11
N GLY A 50 21.67 -2.57 -6.32
CA GLY A 50 20.27 -2.44 -6.71
C GLY A 50 19.26 -2.44 -5.55
N ASN A 51 19.71 -2.64 -4.31
CA ASN A 51 18.83 -2.56 -3.13
C ASN A 51 18.34 -1.13 -2.94
N GLU A 52 17.16 -0.98 -2.35
CA GLU A 52 16.51 0.33 -2.21
C GLU A 52 16.25 0.67 -0.76
N LYS A 53 16.56 1.89 -0.37
CA LYS A 53 16.22 2.49 0.92
C LYS A 53 15.27 3.65 0.67
N SER A 54 14.17 3.71 1.42
CA SER A 54 13.28 4.88 1.38
C SER A 54 12.87 5.29 2.78
N ILE A 55 12.82 6.59 3.02
CA ILE A 55 12.21 7.17 4.22
C ILE A 55 10.94 7.90 3.78
N ARG A 56 9.82 7.57 4.40
CA ARG A 56 8.51 8.17 4.17
C ARG A 56 7.97 8.76 5.47
N LYS A 57 7.43 9.98 5.37
CA LYS A 57 6.74 10.67 6.45
C LYS A 57 5.25 10.64 6.17
N THR A 58 4.47 10.06 7.08
CA THR A 58 3.03 9.86 6.91
C THR A 58 2.25 10.51 8.04
N LYS A 59 1.25 11.31 7.68
CA LYS A 59 0.29 11.93 8.59
C LYS A 59 -0.98 11.11 8.62
N LEU A 60 -1.33 10.59 9.78
CA LEU A 60 -2.54 9.81 10.01
C LEU A 60 -3.54 10.58 10.88
N ASP A 61 -4.83 10.36 10.63
CA ASP A 61 -5.86 10.72 11.58
C ASP A 61 -5.72 9.85 12.83
N ILE A 62 -6.01 10.45 13.99
CA ILE A 62 -5.92 9.74 15.26
C ILE A 62 -7.29 9.16 15.58
N ASP A 63 -7.35 7.84 15.59
CA ASP A 63 -8.48 7.11 16.17
C ASP A 63 -8.28 6.95 17.69
N ALA A 64 -8.52 8.04 18.42
CA ALA A 64 -8.49 8.04 19.88
C ALA A 64 -9.68 8.85 20.45
N PRO A 65 -10.20 8.49 21.63
CA PRO A 65 -11.23 9.24 22.33
C PRO A 65 -10.85 10.69 22.57
N GLY A 66 -11.84 11.57 22.62
CA GLY A 66 -11.63 13.02 22.83
C GLY A 66 -10.82 13.33 24.09
N TRP A 67 -11.05 12.61 25.20
CA TRP A 67 -10.27 12.79 26.44
C TRP A 67 -8.77 12.51 26.24
N PHE A 68 -8.42 11.51 25.43
CA PHE A 68 -7.04 11.17 25.13
C PHE A 68 -6.40 12.27 24.26
N LYS A 69 -7.12 12.70 23.22
CA LYS A 69 -6.71 13.82 22.37
C LYS A 69 -6.43 15.09 23.17
N SER A 70 -7.30 15.42 24.14
CA SER A 70 -7.13 16.58 25.02
C SER A 70 -5.94 16.47 25.97
N ILE A 71 -5.77 15.33 26.67
CA ILE A 71 -4.63 15.14 27.61
C ILE A 71 -3.29 15.24 26.88
N PHE A 72 -3.23 14.70 25.66
CA PHE A 72 -1.98 14.66 24.92
C PHE A 72 -1.78 15.84 23.96
N ASN A 73 -2.80 16.70 23.81
CA ASN A 73 -2.88 17.78 22.83
C ASN A 73 -2.54 17.30 21.41
N ILE A 74 -3.24 16.25 20.96
CA ILE A 74 -3.00 15.61 19.67
C ILE A 74 -4.20 15.71 18.74
N HIS A 75 -3.94 16.14 17.51
CA HIS A 75 -4.96 16.30 16.46
C HIS A 75 -4.74 15.34 15.29
N HIS A 76 -3.49 15.00 15.01
CA HIS A 76 -3.07 14.00 14.04
C HIS A 76 -1.77 13.35 14.54
N SER A 77 -1.42 12.19 14.00
CA SER A 77 -0.17 11.50 14.31
C SER A 77 0.73 11.47 13.09
N ILE A 78 2.01 11.74 13.30
CA ILE A 78 3.05 11.64 12.28
C ILE A 78 3.88 10.39 12.58
N PHE A 79 4.05 9.55 11.57
CA PHE A 79 4.93 8.39 11.58
C PHE A 79 6.02 8.53 10.53
N ILE A 80 7.20 8.01 10.87
CA ILE A 80 8.35 7.86 9.97
C ILE A 80 8.49 6.39 9.64
N GLU A 81 8.37 6.07 8.36
CA GLU A 81 8.55 4.75 7.79
C GLU A 81 9.92 4.68 7.11
N GLU A 82 10.79 3.81 7.59
CA GLU A 82 12.07 3.46 6.98
C GLU A 82 11.92 2.09 6.31
N SER A 83 12.04 2.05 4.98
CA SER A 83 11.93 0.82 4.20
C SER A 83 13.28 0.44 3.60
N TYR A 84 13.57 -0.86 3.61
CA TYR A 84 14.70 -1.47 2.92
C TYR A 84 14.21 -2.62 2.04
N TYR A 85 14.50 -2.54 0.74
CA TYR A 85 14.24 -3.61 -0.21
C TYR A 85 15.55 -4.27 -0.63
N ASP A 86 15.74 -5.49 -0.15
CA ASP A 86 16.78 -6.40 -0.63
C ASP A 86 16.27 -7.14 -1.87
N LYS A 87 16.79 -6.77 -3.05
CA LYS A 87 16.37 -7.37 -4.32
C LYS A 87 16.94 -8.76 -4.52
N ALA A 88 18.13 -9.04 -3.99
CA ALA A 88 18.75 -10.36 -4.10
C ALA A 88 17.95 -11.39 -3.29
N GLU A 89 17.57 -11.03 -2.07
CA GLU A 89 16.79 -11.89 -1.18
C GLU A 89 15.28 -11.82 -1.42
N ARG A 90 14.83 -10.93 -2.32
CA ARG A 90 13.41 -10.62 -2.56
C ARG A 90 12.68 -10.43 -1.22
N LYS A 91 13.13 -9.43 -0.47
CA LYS A 91 12.65 -9.17 0.90
C LYS A 91 12.59 -7.69 1.17
N VAL A 92 11.46 -7.24 1.70
CA VAL A 92 11.26 -5.86 2.12
C VAL A 92 11.06 -5.82 3.63
N ILE A 93 11.82 -4.96 4.30
CA ILE A 93 11.68 -4.68 5.72
C ILE A 93 11.22 -3.24 5.85
N ILE A 94 10.15 -3.04 6.61
CA ILE A 94 9.58 -1.72 6.88
C ILE A 94 9.60 -1.53 8.39
N LYS A 95 10.28 -0.47 8.84
CA LYS A 95 10.31 -0.03 10.23
C LYS A 95 9.54 1.28 10.33
N THR A 96 8.49 1.31 11.13
CA THR A 96 7.69 2.52 11.36
C THR A 96 7.84 2.99 12.79
N THR A 97 8.12 4.28 12.99
CA THR A 97 8.21 4.90 14.32
C THR A 97 7.35 6.14 14.41
N ASN A 98 6.85 6.48 15.60
CA ASN A 98 6.09 7.70 15.79
C ASN A 98 7.02 8.92 15.97
N GLU A 99 6.79 9.98 15.21
CA GLU A 99 7.38 11.30 15.47
C GLU A 99 6.52 12.06 16.48
N THR A 100 5.20 12.06 16.28
CA THR A 100 4.26 12.68 17.21
C THR A 100 4.22 11.92 18.53
N LEU A 101 4.32 12.64 19.65
CA LEU A 101 4.37 12.10 21.02
C LEU A 101 5.58 11.21 21.34
N ASN A 102 6.68 11.25 20.56
CA ASN A 102 7.85 10.41 20.81
C ASN A 102 8.51 10.61 22.19
N THR A 103 8.27 11.75 22.87
CA THR A 103 8.70 12.04 24.24
C THR A 103 7.79 11.47 25.31
N LYS A 104 6.57 11.04 24.94
CA LYS A 104 5.56 10.47 25.85
C LYS A 104 5.40 8.97 25.66
N ALA A 105 5.46 8.50 24.43
CA ALA A 105 5.41 7.10 24.05
C ALA A 105 6.28 6.85 22.82
N LYS A 106 7.04 5.76 22.82
CA LYS A 106 7.73 5.24 21.64
C LYS A 106 6.94 4.06 21.10
N LEU A 107 6.55 4.16 19.83
CA LEU A 107 5.95 3.13 19.02
C LEU A 107 6.98 2.76 17.96
N GLU A 108 7.24 1.47 17.82
CA GLU A 108 8.04 0.92 16.75
C GLU A 108 7.30 -0.29 16.18
N ASP A 109 7.01 -0.27 14.89
CA ASP A 109 6.47 -1.40 14.15
C ASP A 109 7.52 -1.91 13.17
N ILE A 110 7.77 -3.22 13.19
CA ILE A 110 8.61 -3.89 12.22
C ILE A 110 7.73 -4.85 11.44
N THR A 111 7.63 -4.57 10.14
CA THR A 111 6.93 -5.40 9.17
C THR A 111 7.93 -5.97 8.18
N VAL A 112 7.81 -7.27 7.90
CA VAL A 112 8.66 -7.97 6.92
C VAL A 112 7.78 -8.65 5.90
N TYR A 113 8.04 -8.32 4.64
CA TYR A 113 7.48 -8.98 3.48
C TYR A 113 8.57 -9.76 2.76
N SER A 114 8.28 -11.00 2.42
CA SER A 114 9.22 -11.85 1.68
C SER A 114 8.47 -12.80 0.77
N VAL A 115 9.20 -13.45 -0.14
CA VAL A 115 8.66 -14.57 -0.91
C VAL A 115 8.26 -15.71 0.04
N HIS A 116 7.11 -16.34 -0.22
CA HIS A 116 6.65 -17.50 0.55
C HIS A 116 7.56 -18.71 0.29
N LYS A 117 7.91 -19.46 1.35
CA LYS A 117 8.87 -20.56 1.29
C LYS A 117 8.49 -21.68 0.30
N GLU A 118 7.19 -21.92 0.15
CA GLU A 118 6.66 -23.02 -0.67
C GLU A 118 6.16 -22.56 -2.04
N ASN A 119 5.92 -21.26 -2.22
CA ASN A 119 5.37 -20.74 -3.48
C ASN A 119 6.00 -19.38 -3.82
N PRO A 120 6.85 -19.31 -4.87
CA PRO A 120 7.55 -18.07 -5.22
C PRO A 120 6.65 -16.94 -5.73
N ASN A 121 5.37 -17.25 -6.01
CA ASN A 121 4.35 -16.31 -6.45
C ASN A 121 3.47 -15.79 -5.31
N TRP A 122 3.76 -16.15 -4.06
CA TRP A 122 3.05 -15.64 -2.89
C TRP A 122 3.96 -14.78 -2.02
N CYS A 123 3.36 -13.77 -1.40
CA CYS A 123 4.03 -12.86 -0.48
C CYS A 123 3.70 -13.26 0.96
N GLN A 124 4.71 -13.64 1.73
CA GLN A 124 4.60 -13.85 3.17
C GLN A 124 4.79 -12.53 3.92
N PHE A 125 4.01 -12.33 4.97
CA PHE A 125 3.97 -11.14 5.80
C PHE A 125 4.13 -11.52 7.27
N THR A 126 4.97 -10.78 7.98
CA THR A 126 5.08 -10.82 9.45
C THR A 126 5.15 -9.40 9.99
N GLN A 127 4.57 -9.18 11.17
CA GLN A 127 4.51 -7.87 11.80
C GLN A 127 4.69 -8.01 13.31
N THR A 128 5.51 -7.13 13.89
CA THR A 128 5.74 -7.04 15.32
C THR A 128 5.81 -5.58 15.75
N GLY A 129 5.05 -5.22 16.78
CA GLY A 129 5.02 -3.90 17.35
C GLY A 129 5.60 -3.87 18.76
N ASN A 130 6.30 -2.78 19.06
CA ASN A 130 6.85 -2.46 20.35
C ASN A 130 6.29 -1.11 20.82
N VAL A 131 5.81 -1.07 22.05
CA VAL A 131 5.26 0.12 22.71
C VAL A 131 6.01 0.36 24.01
N GLN A 132 6.52 1.57 24.19
CA GLN A 132 7.15 1.99 25.43
C GLN A 132 6.58 3.34 25.88
N LEU A 133 5.90 3.38 27.02
CA LEU A 133 5.58 4.66 27.65
C LEU A 133 6.82 5.24 28.32
N LEU A 134 7.06 6.53 28.08
CA LEU A 134 8.16 7.29 28.67
C LEU A 134 7.71 8.16 29.84
N VAL A 135 6.42 8.49 29.91
CA VAL A 135 5.85 9.27 31.01
C VAL A 135 5.30 8.35 32.10
N SER A 136 5.73 8.58 33.33
CA SER A 136 5.11 7.95 34.49
C SER A 136 3.82 8.69 34.83
N VAL A 137 2.68 8.04 34.60
CA VAL A 137 1.38 8.51 35.06
C VAL A 137 1.09 7.81 36.37
N PHE A 138 1.28 8.52 37.49
CA PHE A 138 1.17 7.97 38.84
C PHE A 138 -0.16 7.21 38.99
N GLY A 139 -0.09 5.88 39.15
CA GLY A 139 -1.25 4.99 39.30
C GLY A 139 -1.97 4.51 38.03
N PHE A 140 -1.63 5.02 36.82
CA PHE A 140 -2.34 4.68 35.57
C PHE A 140 -1.47 4.09 34.47
N GLN A 141 -0.16 3.97 34.67
CA GLN A 141 0.79 3.54 33.63
C GLN A 141 0.39 2.24 32.92
N LYS A 142 0.07 1.17 33.65
CA LYS A 142 -0.31 -0.13 33.06
C LYS A 142 -1.62 -0.07 32.25
N LYS A 143 -2.58 0.78 32.68
CA LYS A 143 -3.83 0.98 31.92
C LYS A 143 -3.56 1.70 30.60
N ILE A 144 -2.67 2.68 30.59
CA ILE A 144 -2.29 3.40 29.37
C ILE A 144 -1.44 2.50 28.46
N GLU A 145 -0.50 1.72 29.01
CA GLU A 145 0.31 0.77 28.22
C GLU A 145 -0.59 -0.24 27.50
N ASN A 146 -1.54 -0.86 28.22
CA ASN A 146 -2.51 -1.77 27.61
C ASN A 146 -3.39 -1.06 26.59
N TYR A 147 -3.88 0.15 26.89
CA TYR A 147 -4.72 0.90 25.96
C TYR A 147 -4.00 1.24 24.64
N VAL A 148 -2.72 1.62 24.72
CA VAL A 148 -1.92 1.90 23.51
C VAL A 148 -1.65 0.63 22.71
N LEU A 149 -1.39 -0.50 23.38
CA LEU A 149 -1.28 -1.81 22.72
C LEU A 149 -2.60 -2.27 22.08
N ASP A 150 -3.73 -2.02 22.76
CA ASP A 150 -5.06 -2.30 22.24
C ASP A 150 -5.33 -1.45 21.00
N LEU A 151 -5.00 -0.16 21.02
CA LEU A 151 -5.08 0.70 19.83
C LEU A 151 -4.21 0.18 18.69
N TYR A 152 -2.96 -0.17 18.98
CA TYR A 152 -2.04 -0.75 17.99
C TYR A 152 -2.58 -2.03 17.36
N SER A 153 -3.13 -2.94 18.16
CA SER A 153 -3.61 -4.25 17.68
C SER A 153 -5.02 -4.22 17.11
N SER A 154 -5.86 -3.28 17.52
CA SER A 154 -7.30 -3.24 17.17
C SER A 154 -7.58 -3.14 15.67
N ARG A 155 -6.68 -2.53 14.91
CA ARG A 155 -6.85 -2.27 13.48
C ARG A 155 -6.18 -3.31 12.58
N TYR A 156 -5.56 -4.34 13.16
CA TYR A 156 -4.81 -5.33 12.39
C TYR A 156 -5.68 -6.10 11.39
N ASP A 157 -6.80 -6.68 11.84
CA ASP A 157 -7.70 -7.45 10.96
C ASP A 157 -8.39 -6.57 9.92
N GLU A 158 -8.72 -5.33 10.28
CA GLU A 158 -9.29 -4.35 9.34
C GLU A 158 -8.28 -3.97 8.27
N SER A 159 -7.04 -3.67 8.65
CA SER A 159 -5.96 -3.31 7.72
C SER A 159 -5.72 -4.43 6.71
N ARG A 160 -5.69 -5.69 7.18
CA ARG A 160 -5.56 -6.86 6.30
C ARG A 160 -6.73 -7.00 5.31
N LYS A 161 -7.96 -6.73 5.74
CA LYS A 161 -9.13 -6.74 4.83
C LYS A 161 -9.01 -5.68 3.75
N LEU A 162 -8.52 -4.49 4.09
CA LEU A 162 -8.28 -3.42 3.12
C LEU A 162 -7.17 -3.81 2.13
N ASP A 163 -6.12 -4.51 2.59
CA ASP A 163 -5.05 -5.02 1.74
C ASP A 163 -5.58 -6.04 0.71
N LEU A 164 -6.45 -6.95 1.14
CA LEU A 164 -7.13 -7.88 0.23
C LEU A 164 -8.02 -7.15 -0.77
N GLN A 165 -8.77 -6.13 -0.35
CA GLN A 165 -9.59 -5.32 -1.26
C GLN A 165 -8.74 -4.57 -2.30
N MET A 166 -7.58 -4.06 -1.91
CA MET A 166 -6.61 -3.44 -2.82
C MET A 166 -6.09 -4.44 -3.86
N ILE A 167 -5.81 -5.66 -3.43
CA ILE A 167 -5.37 -6.75 -4.32
C ILE A 167 -6.44 -7.04 -5.37
N GLU A 168 -7.70 -7.18 -4.96
CA GLU A 168 -8.80 -7.42 -5.89
C GLU A 168 -9.01 -6.24 -6.86
N GLN A 169 -9.00 -4.99 -6.35
CA GLN A 169 -9.09 -3.80 -7.21
C GLN A 169 -7.96 -3.76 -8.25
N TYR A 170 -6.74 -4.15 -7.86
CA TYR A 170 -5.61 -4.20 -8.78
C TYR A 170 -5.76 -5.28 -9.85
N LYS A 171 -6.28 -6.46 -9.49
CA LYS A 171 -6.58 -7.53 -10.46
C LYS A 171 -7.63 -7.09 -11.47
N ASP A 172 -8.68 -6.41 -11.02
CA ASP A 172 -9.73 -5.84 -11.88
C ASP A 172 -9.16 -4.79 -12.85
N GLU A 173 -8.29 -3.89 -12.36
CA GLU A 173 -7.58 -2.91 -13.19
C GLU A 173 -6.74 -3.58 -14.28
N LEU A 174 -5.99 -4.63 -13.94
CA LEU A 174 -5.18 -5.37 -14.91
C LEU A 174 -6.05 -6.06 -15.97
N MET A 175 -7.15 -6.69 -15.55
CA MET A 175 -8.05 -7.36 -16.48
C MET A 175 -8.72 -6.37 -17.43
N ALA A 176 -9.18 -5.23 -16.93
CA ALA A 176 -9.75 -4.17 -17.77
C ALA A 176 -8.74 -3.63 -18.79
N ASN A 177 -7.49 -3.40 -18.38
CA ASN A 177 -6.42 -2.96 -19.27
C ASN A 177 -6.10 -4.00 -20.34
N TYR A 178 -6.06 -5.28 -19.99
CA TYR A 178 -5.87 -6.37 -20.94
C TYR A 178 -6.99 -6.41 -22.00
N LEU A 179 -8.25 -6.34 -21.58
CA LEU A 179 -9.39 -6.32 -22.49
C LEU A 179 -9.38 -5.12 -23.44
N LYS A 180 -9.00 -3.94 -22.94
CA LYS A 180 -8.86 -2.73 -23.76
C LYS A 180 -7.79 -2.89 -24.84
N GLN A 181 -6.62 -3.44 -24.47
CA GLN A 181 -5.53 -3.68 -25.43
C GLN A 181 -5.96 -4.68 -26.52
N GLN A 182 -6.73 -5.70 -26.18
CA GLN A 182 -7.26 -6.66 -27.15
C GLN A 182 -8.24 -6.00 -28.13
N GLN A 183 -9.10 -5.10 -27.65
CA GLN A 183 -10.03 -4.34 -28.51
C GLN A 183 -9.27 -3.41 -29.46
N GLU A 184 -8.27 -2.68 -28.97
CA GLU A 184 -7.45 -1.76 -29.78
C GLU A 184 -6.68 -2.51 -30.88
N GLN A 185 -6.17 -3.70 -30.59
CA GLN A 185 -5.51 -4.57 -31.57
C GLN A 185 -6.50 -5.09 -32.63
N GLN A 186 -7.73 -5.43 -32.25
CA GLN A 186 -8.76 -5.85 -33.21
C GLN A 186 -9.23 -4.71 -34.13
N THR A 187 -9.34 -3.49 -33.63
CA THR A 187 -9.70 -2.32 -34.45
C THR A 187 -8.62 -1.89 -35.44
N ASN A 188 -7.33 -2.08 -35.11
CA ASN A 188 -6.21 -1.70 -35.98
C ASN A 188 -5.88 -2.73 -37.08
N THR A 189 -6.55 -3.90 -37.08
CA THR A 189 -6.27 -5.00 -38.05
C THR A 189 -7.40 -5.20 -39.08
N GLN A 190 -8.44 -4.36 -39.07
CA GLN A 190 -9.51 -4.38 -40.09
C GLN A 190 -8.98 -3.81 -41.43
N PRO A 191 -9.01 -4.56 -42.56
CA PRO A 191 -8.56 -4.04 -43.85
C PRO A 191 -9.50 -2.93 -44.34
N ILE A 192 -8.94 -1.83 -44.82
CA ILE A 192 -9.67 -0.85 -45.62
C ILE A 192 -10.09 -1.54 -46.93
N LEU A 193 -11.30 -2.09 -46.98
CA LEU A 193 -11.94 -2.49 -48.23
C LEU A 193 -12.27 -1.21 -49.00
N SER A 194 -11.32 -0.77 -49.83
CA SER A 194 -11.55 0.25 -50.85
C SER A 194 -12.58 -0.29 -51.85
N ILE A 195 -13.80 0.22 -51.73
CA ILE A 195 -14.86 0.01 -52.72
C ILE A 195 -14.44 0.78 -53.99
N THR A 196 -13.80 0.10 -54.94
CA THR A 196 -13.73 0.57 -56.33
C THR A 196 -15.10 0.36 -56.96
N THR A 197 -15.90 1.42 -57.00
CA THR A 197 -17.08 1.49 -57.87
C THR A 197 -16.63 1.50 -59.33
N GLU A 198 -16.74 0.37 -60.01
CA GLU A 198 -16.74 0.30 -61.47
C GLU A 198 -18.04 0.94 -62.00
N THR A 199 -17.97 2.19 -62.42
CA THR A 199 -19.01 2.80 -63.26
C THR A 199 -18.95 2.18 -64.65
N ASN A 200 -19.86 1.24 -64.89
CA ASN A 200 -20.17 0.67 -66.19
C ASN A 200 -20.92 1.73 -67.04
N ILE A 201 -20.22 2.40 -67.95
CA ILE A 201 -20.82 3.31 -68.93
C ILE A 201 -21.11 2.50 -70.21
N GLN A 202 -22.38 2.19 -70.42
CA GLN A 202 -22.89 1.75 -71.73
C GLN A 202 -22.92 2.94 -72.70
N PRO A 203 -22.53 2.75 -73.98
CA PRO A 203 -22.60 3.79 -74.99
C PRO A 203 -24.02 3.82 -75.59
N ASN A 204 -24.67 4.99 -75.58
CA ASN A 204 -25.85 5.21 -76.41
C ASN A 204 -25.56 6.27 -77.49
N THR A 205 -25.75 5.81 -78.71
CA THR A 205 -25.54 6.48 -79.99
C THR A 205 -26.82 7.19 -80.46
N ILE A 206 -26.63 8.41 -80.99
CA ILE A 206 -27.28 9.03 -82.18
C ILE A 206 -28.69 9.68 -82.05
N ALA A 207 -28.78 10.83 -82.79
CA ALA A 207 -29.94 11.59 -83.32
C ALA A 207 -30.55 12.64 -82.37
N SER A 208 -30.72 13.92 -82.71
CA SER A 208 -30.66 14.67 -83.98
C SER A 208 -30.23 16.11 -83.69
#